data_AF-A0A0P6W9S2-F1
#
_entry.id   AF-A0A0P6W9S2-F1
#
_cell.length_a   1.000
_cell.length_b   1.000
_cell.length_c   1.000
_cell.angle_alpha   90.00
_cell.angle_beta   90.00
_cell.angle_gamma   90.00
#
_symmetry.space_group_name_H-M   'P 1'
#
loop_
_entity.id
_entity.type
_entity.pdbx_description
1 polymer ?
#
loop_
_entity_poly.entity_id
_entity_poly.type
_entity_poly.pdbx_seq_one_letter_code
_entity_poly.pdbx_strand_id
1 'polypeptide(L)'
;MRKPEGPAADRFGARDLGRVRSSGAPVHRRPVAHRKPPARRWAGLTWAENCRNRSQSSIRGPRIGYLLLGTPTGPKFMRTSGLGAGSSERLGVMAGTAKSSGRLGPRLILGLVLIAAGLWTAAWFYIRGQVSTEIDRSLAQMAAGGLVIECPERSVAGYPFRIEIRCDGPTFEDRVSGLKATARGLRAVALVYQPNLIIVELDAPVTATTRTGAKLAAQWGVMQTSLRFRDGELQRASVSFDTLDGRWSPVGQPEATLAATRLELHGRRDEAVEGLDIAAFVTAGKVTAGGQRLGPEAVNLSLDASLVRLPLEPGGGPHFLADWADSDGRVALKSVKAVAGPATLEGRGEIRLETDGMLSGAITLIANNLERLGEAAEPAKAEKPKSANGRPVKDTAGPPEITVTPEMAALAGGFLLFGKPAKDGPPGGRSLEFTLDHGRMKLGATPLGRLPPLFLVPQGS
;
A
#
# COMPACT_ATOMS: atom_id res chain seq x y z
N MET A 1 -57.14 43.95 8.62
CA MET A 1 -57.52 44.24 7.22
C MET A 1 -57.11 43.03 6.38
N ARG A 2 -58.07 42.10 6.23
CA ARG A 2 -58.76 41.70 4.99
C ARG A 2 -58.00 40.67 4.13
N LYS A 3 -58.36 39.41 4.39
CA LYS A 3 -58.75 38.37 3.42
C LYS A 3 -59.69 38.93 2.33
N PRO A 4 -59.86 38.29 1.15
CA PRO A 4 -60.87 37.21 1.02
C PRO A 4 -60.43 36.07 0.05
N GLU A 5 -60.70 34.78 0.32
CA GLU A 5 -61.91 33.94 0.08
C GLU A 5 -61.82 33.07 -1.20
N GLY A 6 -62.21 31.78 -1.06
CA GLY A 6 -62.40 30.80 -2.14
C GLY A 6 -63.71 31.02 -2.92
N PRO A 7 -64.34 30.00 -3.56
CA PRO A 7 -64.71 28.70 -2.94
C PRO A 7 -64.60 27.46 -3.88
N ALA A 8 -64.54 26.22 -3.33
CA ALA A 8 -65.56 25.14 -3.35
C ALA A 8 -65.88 24.54 -4.74
N ALA A 9 -66.25 23.27 -4.96
CA ALA A 9 -66.33 21.99 -4.27
C ALA A 9 -66.76 20.98 -5.37
N ASP A 10 -66.44 19.68 -5.27
CA ASP A 10 -67.51 18.66 -5.32
C ASP A 10 -67.03 17.24 -5.05
N ARG A 11 -67.85 16.56 -4.25
CA ARG A 11 -67.82 15.14 -3.89
C ARG A 11 -68.79 14.39 -4.78
N PHE A 12 -68.42 13.21 -5.27
CA PHE A 12 -69.30 12.06 -5.54
C PHE A 12 -68.36 10.84 -5.67
N GLY A 13 -68.57 9.65 -5.12
CA GLY A 13 -69.74 8.98 -4.59
C GLY A 13 -69.52 7.49 -4.87
N ALA A 14 -69.48 6.66 -3.83
CA ALA A 14 -69.23 5.22 -3.90
C ALA A 14 -70.29 4.45 -4.70
N ARG A 15 -69.92 3.29 -5.25
CA ARG A 15 -70.77 2.08 -5.23
C ARG A 15 -70.01 0.80 -5.62
N ASP A 16 -70.07 -0.13 -4.67
CA ASP A 16 -69.97 -1.58 -4.80
C ASP A 16 -70.69 -2.14 -6.03
N LEU A 17 -70.18 -3.24 -6.60
CA LEU A 17 -70.98 -4.36 -7.13
C LEU A 17 -70.06 -5.52 -7.59
N GLY A 18 -70.34 -6.73 -7.09
CA GLY A 18 -70.45 -7.89 -7.98
C GLY A 18 -69.31 -8.90 -8.03
N ARG A 19 -69.33 -9.85 -7.09
CA ARG A 19 -68.69 -11.17 -7.17
C ARG A 19 -69.30 -12.01 -8.32
N VAL A 20 -68.49 -12.52 -9.25
CA VAL A 20 -68.85 -13.69 -10.07
C VAL A 20 -67.68 -14.67 -10.12
N ARG A 21 -67.91 -15.88 -9.60
CA ARG A 21 -67.10 -17.08 -9.85
C ARG A 21 -67.49 -17.64 -11.22
N SER A 22 -66.52 -17.99 -12.05
CA SER A 22 -66.71 -19.07 -13.02
C SER A 22 -65.46 -19.92 -13.12
N SER A 23 -65.71 -21.22 -13.03
CA SER A 23 -64.82 -22.36 -13.15
C SER A 23 -64.37 -22.58 -14.59
N GLY A 24 -63.10 -22.97 -14.78
CA GLY A 24 -62.63 -23.54 -16.04
C GLY A 24 -61.13 -23.81 -16.01
N ALA A 25 -60.76 -25.09 -15.92
CA ALA A 25 -59.44 -25.62 -16.24
C ALA A 25 -59.64 -26.85 -17.14
N PRO A 26 -58.63 -27.36 -17.89
CA PRO A 26 -57.35 -26.76 -18.32
C PRO A 26 -57.10 -26.96 -19.84
N VAL A 27 -56.20 -26.17 -20.44
CA VAL A 27 -55.52 -26.57 -21.69
C VAL A 27 -54.01 -26.36 -21.55
N HIS A 28 -53.29 -27.46 -21.72
CA HIS A 28 -51.84 -27.58 -21.70
C HIS A 28 -51.15 -26.70 -22.74
N ARG A 29 -50.23 -25.82 -22.31
CA ARG A 29 -49.00 -25.52 -23.05
C ARG A 29 -47.83 -25.41 -22.08
N ARG A 30 -46.82 -26.27 -22.26
CA ARG A 30 -45.55 -26.27 -21.53
C ARG A 30 -44.74 -25.01 -21.88
N PRO A 31 -44.22 -24.24 -20.91
CA PRO A 31 -43.17 -23.26 -21.18
C PRO A 31 -41.80 -23.93 -21.08
N VAL A 32 -40.98 -23.68 -22.10
CA VAL A 32 -39.57 -24.08 -22.22
C VAL A 32 -38.76 -23.41 -21.10
N ALA A 33 -38.04 -24.23 -20.33
CA ALA A 33 -37.13 -23.76 -19.28
C ALA A 33 -35.87 -23.14 -19.92
N HIS A 34 -35.77 -21.81 -19.91
CA HIS A 34 -34.48 -21.14 -20.09
C HIS A 34 -33.66 -21.27 -18.82
N ARG A 35 -32.68 -22.19 -18.82
CA ARG A 35 -31.60 -22.23 -17.81
C ARG A 35 -30.80 -20.92 -17.91
N LYS A 36 -30.88 -20.07 -16.89
CA LYS A 36 -29.89 -19.01 -16.67
C LYS A 36 -28.52 -19.68 -16.38
N PRO A 37 -27.43 -19.26 -17.03
CA PRO A 37 -26.10 -19.73 -16.65
C PRO A 37 -25.74 -19.17 -15.26
N PRO A 38 -24.99 -19.92 -14.42
CA PRO A 38 -24.60 -19.45 -13.11
C PRO A 38 -23.68 -18.22 -13.24
N ALA A 39 -23.96 -17.20 -12.42
CA ALA A 39 -23.15 -16.01 -12.28
C ALA A 39 -21.70 -16.42 -11.96
N ARG A 40 -20.78 -16.17 -12.89
CA ARG A 40 -19.36 -16.19 -12.62
C ARG A 40 -19.10 -15.11 -11.58
N ARG A 41 -18.85 -15.51 -10.33
CA ARG A 41 -18.20 -14.65 -9.32
C ARG A 41 -16.84 -14.26 -9.90
N TRP A 42 -16.76 -13.05 -10.45
CA TRP A 42 -15.50 -12.34 -10.53
C TRP A 42 -15.12 -12.00 -9.08
N ALA A 43 -14.43 -12.93 -8.41
CA ALA A 43 -13.60 -12.56 -7.27
C ALA A 43 -12.41 -11.79 -7.85
N GLY A 44 -12.65 -10.53 -8.23
CA GLY A 44 -11.56 -9.59 -8.46
C GLY A 44 -10.86 -9.45 -7.12
N LEU A 45 -9.61 -9.89 -7.04
CA LEU A 45 -8.76 -9.60 -5.89
C LEU A 45 -8.78 -8.09 -5.68
N THR A 46 -9.00 -7.67 -4.44
CA THR A 46 -8.88 -6.26 -4.08
C THR A 46 -7.48 -5.78 -4.43
N TRP A 47 -7.33 -4.49 -4.74
CA TRP A 47 -6.03 -3.95 -5.11
C TRP A 47 -4.98 -4.18 -4.00
N ALA A 48 -5.40 -4.08 -2.74
CA ALA A 48 -4.61 -4.47 -1.58
C ALA A 48 -4.08 -5.93 -1.65
N GLU A 49 -4.94 -6.92 -1.96
CA GLU A 49 -4.51 -8.32 -2.10
C GLU A 49 -3.55 -8.51 -3.28
N ASN A 50 -3.76 -7.78 -4.37
CA ASN A 50 -2.88 -7.81 -5.54
C ASN A 50 -1.50 -7.18 -5.22
N CYS A 51 -1.46 -6.11 -4.42
CA CYS A 51 -0.22 -5.51 -3.91
C CYS A 51 0.55 -6.48 -3.02
N ARG A 52 -0.12 -7.11 -2.03
CA ARG A 52 0.50 -8.09 -1.13
C ARG A 52 1.10 -9.29 -1.87
N ASN A 53 0.41 -9.78 -2.90
CA ASN A 53 0.93 -10.89 -3.71
C ASN A 53 2.11 -10.47 -4.59
N ARG A 54 2.13 -9.22 -5.05
CA ARG A 54 3.21 -8.69 -5.91
C ARG A 54 4.43 -8.23 -5.12
N SER A 55 4.27 -7.76 -3.88
CA SER A 55 5.40 -7.51 -2.98
C SER A 55 6.12 -8.83 -2.63
N GLN A 56 5.37 -9.89 -2.31
CA GLN A 56 5.92 -11.23 -2.07
C GLN A 56 6.72 -11.80 -3.26
N SER A 57 6.32 -11.52 -4.50
CA SER A 57 7.09 -11.94 -5.67
C SER A 57 8.33 -11.07 -5.93
N SER A 58 8.29 -9.78 -5.57
CA SER A 58 9.42 -8.85 -5.71
C SER A 58 10.54 -9.08 -4.69
N ILE A 59 10.23 -9.59 -3.48
CA ILE A 59 11.22 -9.85 -2.41
C ILE A 59 12.08 -11.09 -2.70
N ARG A 60 11.66 -11.97 -3.62
CA ARG A 60 12.51 -13.06 -4.13
C ARG A 60 13.47 -12.61 -5.25
N GLY A 61 13.78 -11.32 -5.33
CA GLY A 61 14.92 -10.85 -6.11
C GLY A 61 16.23 -11.37 -5.52
N PRO A 62 17.19 -11.85 -6.33
CA PRO A 62 18.43 -12.37 -5.80
C PRO A 62 19.18 -11.27 -5.04
N ARG A 63 19.73 -11.63 -3.87
CA ARG A 63 20.83 -10.90 -3.24
C ARG A 63 21.85 -10.58 -4.34
N ILE A 64 22.24 -9.32 -4.47
CA ILE A 64 23.23 -8.85 -5.45
C ILE A 64 24.58 -9.48 -5.06
N GLY A 65 24.78 -10.73 -5.47
CA GLY A 65 26.03 -11.44 -5.49
C GLY A 65 26.66 -11.26 -6.85
N TYR A 66 27.90 -10.78 -6.86
CA TYR A 66 28.72 -10.64 -8.07
C TYR A 66 28.77 -11.97 -8.83
N LEU A 67 28.09 -12.05 -9.97
CA LEU A 67 28.22 -13.19 -10.89
C LEU A 67 29.40 -12.91 -11.83
N LEU A 68 30.56 -13.46 -11.50
CA LEU A 68 31.67 -13.61 -12.43
C LEU A 68 31.27 -14.66 -13.48
N LEU A 69 31.20 -14.24 -14.75
CA LEU A 69 30.94 -15.11 -15.89
C LEU A 69 32.14 -16.04 -16.12
N GLY A 70 32.03 -17.28 -15.65
CA GLY A 70 32.86 -18.40 -16.10
C GLY A 70 32.34 -18.97 -17.42
N THR A 71 33.24 -19.18 -18.37
CA THR A 71 33.00 -19.70 -19.72
C THR A 71 32.47 -21.15 -19.72
N PRO A 72 31.51 -21.54 -20.58
CA PRO A 72 31.11 -22.93 -20.72
C PRO A 72 31.94 -23.66 -21.80
N THR A 73 32.62 -24.73 -21.40
CA THR A 73 33.21 -25.71 -22.31
C THR A 73 32.24 -26.87 -22.59
N GLY A 74 31.78 -26.97 -23.84
CA GLY A 74 31.55 -28.22 -24.60
C GLY A 74 30.35 -29.13 -24.25
N PRO A 75 29.52 -29.54 -25.24
CA PRO A 75 28.57 -30.63 -25.07
C PRO A 75 29.18 -31.98 -25.50
N LYS A 76 28.96 -33.04 -24.70
CA LYS A 76 29.19 -34.43 -25.10
C LYS A 76 27.88 -35.08 -25.55
N PHE A 77 28.03 -35.79 -26.67
CA PHE A 77 27.07 -36.63 -27.37
C PHE A 77 26.31 -37.61 -26.48
N MET A 78 25.03 -37.81 -26.79
CA MET A 78 24.37 -39.10 -26.58
C MET A 78 23.57 -39.47 -27.84
N ARG A 79 23.84 -40.70 -28.28
CA ARG A 79 23.42 -41.36 -29.51
C ARG A 79 22.38 -42.39 -29.10
N THR A 80 21.17 -42.34 -29.63
CA THR A 80 20.24 -43.47 -29.59
C THR A 80 19.55 -43.63 -30.93
N SER A 81 19.73 -44.83 -31.46
CA SER A 81 19.20 -45.47 -32.65
C SER A 81 17.67 -45.65 -32.63
N GLY A 82 17.07 -45.66 -33.82
CA GLY A 82 15.71 -46.17 -34.05
C GLY A 82 15.39 -46.21 -35.55
N LEU A 83 15.17 -47.42 -36.06
CA LEU A 83 14.93 -47.78 -37.46
C LEU A 83 13.59 -47.29 -38.00
N GLY A 84 13.50 -47.13 -39.33
CA GLY A 84 12.24 -47.03 -40.07
C GLY A 84 12.46 -46.84 -41.56
N ALA A 85 12.49 -47.94 -42.31
CA ALA A 85 12.53 -47.95 -43.77
C ALA A 85 11.17 -47.52 -44.34
N GLY A 86 11.19 -46.67 -45.36
CA GLY A 86 10.00 -46.21 -46.08
C GLY A 86 10.37 -45.66 -47.45
N SER A 87 9.83 -46.33 -48.46
CA SER A 87 10.05 -46.22 -49.89
C SER A 87 9.77 -44.84 -50.51
N SER A 88 10.66 -44.44 -51.44
CA SER A 88 10.35 -43.90 -52.77
C SER A 88 9.18 -42.91 -52.88
N GLU A 89 9.51 -41.63 -53.03
CA GLU A 89 8.86 -40.76 -54.02
C GLU A 89 9.80 -39.61 -54.40
N ARG A 90 10.18 -39.59 -55.69
CA ARG A 90 10.98 -38.52 -56.29
C ARG A 90 10.07 -37.30 -56.49
N LEU A 91 10.14 -36.34 -55.57
CA LEU A 91 9.70 -34.97 -55.82
C LEU A 91 10.95 -34.13 -56.08
N GLY A 92 11.06 -33.67 -57.33
CA GLY A 92 12.11 -32.76 -57.76
C GLY A 92 12.10 -31.50 -56.90
N VAL A 93 13.12 -31.38 -56.06
CA VAL A 93 13.47 -30.14 -55.38
C VAL A 93 13.86 -29.15 -56.48
N MET A 94 12.98 -28.19 -56.77
CA MET A 94 13.38 -26.92 -57.36
C MET A 94 14.35 -26.29 -56.37
N ALA A 95 15.64 -26.52 -56.58
CA ALA A 95 16.72 -25.85 -55.88
C ALA A 95 16.68 -24.38 -56.29
N GLY A 96 15.87 -23.59 -55.58
CA GLY A 96 16.06 -22.16 -55.53
C GLY A 96 17.49 -21.92 -55.08
N THR A 97 18.29 -21.32 -55.96
CA THR A 97 19.65 -20.88 -55.66
C THR A 97 19.56 -19.88 -54.52
N ALA A 98 19.73 -20.36 -53.28
CA ALA A 98 20.02 -19.52 -52.14
C ALA A 98 21.39 -18.91 -52.41
N LYS A 99 21.37 -17.74 -53.05
CA LYS A 99 22.50 -16.82 -53.22
C LYS A 99 23.26 -16.81 -51.90
N SER A 100 24.51 -17.28 -51.93
CA SER A 100 25.35 -17.40 -50.74
C SER A 100 25.34 -16.08 -50.01
N SER A 101 24.69 -16.03 -48.84
CA SER A 101 24.84 -14.90 -47.95
C SER A 101 26.32 -14.86 -47.58
N GLY A 102 27.00 -13.81 -48.02
CA GLY A 102 28.41 -13.62 -47.75
C GLY A 102 28.62 -13.81 -46.26
N ARG A 103 29.49 -14.76 -45.87
CA ARG A 103 29.95 -14.89 -44.50
C ARG A 103 30.59 -13.55 -44.15
N LEU A 104 29.86 -12.62 -43.53
CA LEU A 104 30.48 -11.51 -42.82
C LEU A 104 31.43 -12.19 -41.82
N GLY A 105 32.73 -12.13 -42.11
CA GLY A 105 33.71 -12.89 -41.37
C GLY A 105 33.66 -12.53 -39.88
N PRO A 106 34.08 -13.44 -38.98
CA PRO A 106 34.06 -13.20 -37.53
C PRO A 106 34.78 -11.90 -37.12
N ARG A 107 35.75 -11.43 -37.93
CA ARG A 107 36.46 -10.16 -37.74
C ARG A 107 35.57 -8.92 -37.94
N LEU A 108 34.65 -8.94 -38.92
CA LEU A 108 33.72 -7.83 -39.14
C LEU A 108 32.70 -7.74 -38.00
N ILE A 109 32.19 -8.88 -37.56
CA ILE A 109 31.28 -8.96 -36.40
C ILE A 109 31.99 -8.46 -35.14
N LEU A 110 33.23 -8.89 -34.90
CA LEU A 110 34.04 -8.42 -33.79
C LEU A 110 34.27 -6.90 -33.84
N GLY A 111 34.63 -6.36 -35.02
CA GLY A 111 34.78 -4.92 -35.22
C GLY A 111 33.51 -4.13 -34.90
N LEU A 112 32.36 -4.60 -35.37
CA LEU A 112 31.06 -3.99 -35.08
C LEU A 112 30.74 -3.99 -33.57
N VAL A 113 30.99 -5.12 -32.90
CA VAL A 113 30.76 -5.25 -31.45
C VAL A 113 31.66 -4.30 -30.66
N LEU A 114 32.94 -4.16 -31.05
CA LEU A 114 33.85 -3.22 -30.40
C LEU A 114 33.42 -1.76 -30.60
N ILE A 115 32.96 -1.39 -31.80
CA ILE A 115 32.41 -0.05 -32.06
C ILE A 115 31.16 0.19 -31.21
N ALA A 116 30.24 -0.78 -31.17
CA ALA A 116 29.04 -0.66 -30.36
C ALA A 116 29.35 -0.52 -28.87
N ALA A 117 30.32 -1.29 -28.35
CA ALA A 117 30.79 -1.18 -26.97
C ALA A 117 31.45 0.18 -26.68
N GLY A 118 32.25 0.72 -27.61
CA GLY A 118 32.84 2.05 -27.50
C GLY A 118 31.80 3.16 -27.48
N LEU A 119 30.82 3.11 -28.39
CA LEU A 119 29.70 4.06 -28.44
C LEU A 119 28.85 3.98 -27.17
N TRP A 120 28.55 2.77 -26.69
CA TRP A 120 27.81 2.58 -25.44
C TRP A 120 28.56 3.13 -24.23
N THR A 121 29.88 2.89 -24.17
CA THR A 121 30.73 3.43 -23.10
C THR A 121 30.67 4.96 -23.10
N ALA A 122 30.86 5.61 -24.25
CA ALA A 122 30.76 7.06 -24.37
C ALA A 122 29.37 7.58 -23.96
N ALA A 123 28.30 6.93 -24.43
CA ALA A 123 26.93 7.29 -24.07
C ALA A 123 26.66 7.15 -22.56
N TRP A 124 27.15 6.09 -21.91
CA TRP A 124 26.96 5.86 -20.48
C TRP A 124 27.66 6.94 -19.64
N PHE A 125 28.91 7.30 -19.98
CA PHE A 125 29.63 8.37 -19.28
C PHE A 125 28.98 9.75 -19.50
N TYR A 126 28.40 10.00 -20.68
CA TYR A 126 27.59 11.19 -20.93
C TYR A 126 26.35 11.24 -20.04
N ILE A 127 25.57 10.14 -19.97
CA ILE A 127 24.37 10.02 -19.11
C ILE A 127 24.74 10.24 -17.64
N ARG A 128 25.84 9.62 -17.17
CA ARG A 128 26.36 9.82 -15.81
C ARG A 128 26.59 11.30 -15.48
N GLY A 129 27.17 12.06 -16.41
CA GLY A 129 27.39 13.50 -16.24
C GLY A 129 26.08 14.29 -16.15
N GLN A 130 25.14 14.03 -17.05
CA GLN A 130 23.82 14.68 -17.07
C GLN A 130 23.04 14.42 -15.77
N VAL A 131 23.05 13.18 -15.29
CA VAL A 131 22.39 12.80 -14.03
C VAL A 131 22.97 13.57 -12.84
N SER A 132 24.30 13.74 -12.78
CA SER A 132 24.94 14.51 -11.71
C SER A 132 24.41 15.95 -11.66
N THR A 133 24.38 16.62 -12.81
CA THR A 133 23.91 18.01 -12.95
C THR A 133 22.42 18.15 -12.60
N GLU A 134 21.59 17.21 -13.03
CA GLU A 134 20.14 17.27 -12.77
C GLU A 134 19.83 17.04 -11.27
N ILE A 135 20.59 16.17 -10.60
CA ILE A 135 20.48 16.02 -9.14
C ILE A 135 20.88 17.32 -8.44
N ASP A 136 21.97 17.97 -8.85
CA ASP A 136 22.40 19.24 -8.24
C ASP A 136 21.33 20.34 -8.42
N ARG A 137 20.71 20.39 -9.61
CA ARG A 137 19.58 21.27 -9.88
C ARG A 137 18.37 20.96 -8.98
N SER A 138 18.03 19.69 -8.84
CA SER A 138 16.90 19.24 -8.01
C SER A 138 17.14 19.51 -6.51
N LEU A 139 18.36 19.28 -6.02
CA LEU A 139 18.77 19.60 -4.65
C LEU A 139 18.69 21.11 -4.39
N ALA A 140 19.13 21.94 -5.34
CA ALA A 140 19.02 23.40 -5.22
C ALA A 140 17.55 23.88 -5.19
N GLN A 141 16.68 23.28 -6.01
CA GLN A 141 15.24 23.57 -5.99
C GLN A 141 14.59 23.18 -4.66
N MET A 142 14.91 21.99 -4.13
CA MET A 142 14.42 21.55 -2.81
C MET A 142 14.92 22.48 -1.69
N ALA A 143 16.19 22.89 -1.74
CA ALA A 143 16.76 23.81 -0.77
C ALA A 143 16.08 25.19 -0.79
N ALA A 144 15.67 25.67 -1.97
CA ALA A 144 14.89 26.89 -2.13
C ALA A 144 13.48 26.76 -1.52
N GLY A 145 12.88 25.56 -1.58
CA GLY A 145 11.62 25.22 -0.91
C GLY A 145 11.75 24.94 0.60
N GLY A 146 12.95 25.04 1.17
CA GLY A 146 13.21 24.84 2.59
C GLY A 146 13.70 23.45 2.99
N LEU A 147 13.76 22.49 2.06
CA LEU A 147 14.29 21.14 2.30
C LEU A 147 15.73 21.02 1.79
N VAL A 148 16.70 21.04 2.70
CA VAL A 148 18.11 20.85 2.38
C VAL A 148 18.46 19.38 2.53
N ILE A 149 18.99 18.78 1.46
CA ILE A 149 19.49 17.40 1.49
C ILE A 149 20.97 17.45 1.14
N GLU A 150 21.82 16.98 2.04
CA GLU A 150 23.25 16.85 1.79
C GLU A 150 23.58 15.39 1.54
N CYS A 151 24.26 15.14 0.42
CA CYS A 151 24.77 13.84 0.02
C CYS A 151 26.30 13.97 -0.11
N PRO A 152 27.04 13.88 1.00
CA PRO A 152 28.49 13.96 0.95
C PRO A 152 29.05 12.77 0.16
N GLU A 153 30.19 13.00 -0.50
CA GLU A 153 30.90 11.98 -1.28
C GLU A 153 30.02 11.23 -2.30
N ARG A 154 29.07 11.94 -2.92
CA ARG A 154 28.17 11.36 -3.94
C ARG A 154 28.96 10.65 -5.03
N SER A 155 28.66 9.38 -5.23
CA SER A 155 29.20 8.58 -6.33
C SER A 155 28.10 8.15 -7.29
N VAL A 156 28.42 8.15 -8.59
CA VAL A 156 27.54 7.64 -9.65
C VAL A 156 28.24 6.49 -10.37
N ALA A 157 27.68 5.29 -10.25
CA ALA A 157 28.22 4.03 -10.77
C ALA A 157 27.12 3.24 -11.54
N GLY A 158 27.39 1.98 -11.88
CA GLY A 158 26.37 1.09 -12.49
C GLY A 158 26.61 0.70 -13.95
N TYR A 159 27.76 1.06 -14.53
CA TYR A 159 28.11 0.62 -15.88
C TYR A 159 28.00 -0.91 -16.01
N PRO A 160 27.47 -1.45 -17.12
CA PRO A 160 26.97 -0.73 -18.31
C PRO A 160 25.48 -0.41 -18.32
N PHE A 161 24.65 -1.05 -17.50
CA PHE A 161 23.20 -1.07 -17.74
C PHE A 161 22.35 -0.38 -16.68
N ARG A 162 22.96 0.18 -15.64
CA ARG A 162 22.26 0.92 -14.60
C ARG A 162 22.98 2.22 -14.26
N ILE A 163 22.23 3.12 -13.64
CA ILE A 163 22.74 4.32 -13.00
C ILE A 163 22.44 4.14 -11.51
N GLU A 164 23.49 4.08 -10.72
CA GLU A 164 23.45 3.87 -9.27
C GLU A 164 24.10 5.08 -8.61
N ILE A 165 23.33 5.78 -7.78
CA ILE A 165 23.77 6.91 -6.97
C ILE A 165 23.94 6.40 -5.54
N ARG A 166 25.07 6.72 -4.91
CA ARG A 166 25.34 6.36 -3.52
C ARG A 166 25.85 7.56 -2.73
N CYS A 167 25.31 7.72 -1.53
CA CYS A 167 25.71 8.70 -0.52
C CYS A 167 25.96 7.97 0.80
N ASP A 168 27.10 8.20 1.42
CA ASP A 168 27.38 7.69 2.76
C ASP A 168 27.11 8.81 3.77
N GLY A 169 26.27 8.57 4.78
CA GLY A 169 25.93 9.58 5.78
C GLY A 169 25.09 10.78 5.29
N PRO A 170 24.01 10.61 4.51
CA PRO A 170 23.21 11.74 4.06
C PRO A 170 22.50 12.45 5.21
N THR A 171 22.33 13.76 5.09
CA THR A 171 21.60 14.60 6.06
C THR A 171 20.42 15.28 5.39
N PHE A 172 19.34 15.44 6.16
CA PHE A 172 18.10 16.07 5.72
C PHE A 172 17.76 17.16 6.72
N GLU A 173 17.57 18.39 6.26
CA GLU A 173 17.13 19.50 7.07
C GLU A 173 15.93 20.17 6.41
N ASP A 174 14.77 20.00 7.02
CA ASP A 174 13.58 20.76 6.67
C ASP A 174 13.54 22.02 7.54
N ARG A 175 13.79 23.17 6.91
CA ARG A 175 13.79 24.49 7.56
C ARG A 175 12.38 24.93 7.97
N VAL A 176 11.33 24.43 7.31
CA VAL A 176 9.94 24.77 7.59
C VAL A 176 9.50 24.12 8.91
N SER A 177 9.65 22.80 9.03
CA SER A 177 9.34 22.08 10.28
C SER A 177 10.44 22.19 11.35
N GLY A 178 11.67 22.52 10.93
CA GLY A 178 12.88 22.46 11.77
C GLY A 178 13.32 21.04 12.09
N LEU A 179 12.91 20.05 11.28
CA LEU A 179 13.35 18.68 11.39
C LEU A 179 14.77 18.53 10.82
N LYS A 180 15.69 17.98 11.60
CA LYS A 180 17.03 17.57 11.15
C LYS A 180 17.16 16.07 11.29
N ALA A 181 17.47 15.37 10.21
CA ALA A 181 17.64 13.92 10.19
C ALA A 181 18.96 13.50 9.54
N THR A 182 19.48 12.36 9.95
CA THR A 182 20.67 11.72 9.39
C THR A 182 20.39 10.25 9.16
N ALA A 183 20.99 9.67 8.12
CA ALA A 183 20.94 8.23 7.85
C ALA A 183 22.35 7.66 7.67
N ARG A 184 22.51 6.33 7.71
CA ARG A 184 23.81 5.70 7.47
C ARG A 184 24.23 5.78 6.00
N GLY A 185 23.29 5.59 5.09
CA GLY A 185 23.56 5.55 3.66
C GLY A 185 22.30 5.69 2.85
N LEU A 186 22.45 6.14 1.60
CA LEU A 186 21.39 6.24 0.61
C LEU A 186 21.89 5.66 -0.71
N ARG A 187 21.09 4.81 -1.32
CA ARG A 187 21.35 4.23 -2.64
C ARG A 187 20.12 4.43 -3.51
N ALA A 188 20.30 4.98 -4.71
CA ALA A 188 19.23 5.14 -5.69
C ALA A 188 19.65 4.50 -7.01
N VAL A 189 18.81 3.66 -7.59
CA VAL A 189 19.11 2.89 -8.79
C VAL A 189 18.02 3.07 -9.83
N ALA A 190 18.41 3.37 -11.05
CA ALA A 190 17.57 3.33 -12.24
C ALA A 190 18.25 2.50 -13.34
N LEU A 191 17.47 1.76 -14.12
CA LEU A 191 17.99 0.99 -15.26
C LEU A 191 18.00 1.86 -16.50
N VAL A 192 19.07 1.82 -17.31
CA VAL A 192 19.19 2.68 -18.50
C VAL A 192 18.08 2.41 -19.52
N TYR A 193 17.63 1.15 -19.61
CA TYR A 193 16.52 0.73 -20.47
C TYR A 193 15.13 0.84 -19.80
N GLN A 194 15.07 1.27 -18.54
CA GLN A 194 13.83 1.49 -17.81
C GLN A 194 13.98 2.68 -16.83
N PRO A 195 14.26 3.90 -17.34
CA PRO A 195 14.57 5.06 -16.50
C PRO A 195 13.38 5.52 -15.65
N ASN A 196 12.16 5.16 -16.07
CA ASN A 196 10.91 5.50 -15.38
C ASN A 196 10.68 4.68 -14.09
N LEU A 197 11.56 3.74 -13.75
CA LEU A 197 11.52 2.99 -12.50
C LEU A 197 12.78 3.30 -11.69
N ILE A 198 12.59 3.97 -10.56
CA ILE A 198 13.65 4.32 -9.62
C ILE A 198 13.44 3.50 -8.34
N ILE A 199 14.48 2.81 -7.90
CA ILE A 199 14.52 2.11 -6.61
C ILE A 199 15.43 2.88 -5.68
N VAL A 200 14.95 3.23 -4.49
CA VAL A 200 15.72 3.95 -3.47
C VAL A 200 15.78 3.11 -2.20
N GLU A 201 16.98 2.92 -1.67
CA GLU A 201 17.24 2.26 -0.40
C GLU A 201 17.89 3.26 0.56
N LEU A 202 17.39 3.32 1.79
CA LEU A 202 17.95 4.13 2.85
C LEU A 202 18.41 3.18 3.96
N ASP A 203 19.66 3.31 4.35
CA ASP A 203 20.28 2.42 5.31
C ASP A 203 20.13 2.98 6.74
N ALA A 204 19.61 2.15 7.64
CA ALA A 204 19.51 2.44 9.06
C ALA A 204 20.91 2.48 9.74
N PRO A 205 21.06 3.12 10.91
CA PRO A 205 20.04 3.85 11.65
C PRO A 205 19.73 5.21 11.03
N VAL A 206 18.48 5.64 11.22
CA VAL A 206 18.08 7.03 11.01
C VAL A 206 17.84 7.67 12.37
N THR A 207 18.41 8.86 12.55
CA THR A 207 18.12 9.69 13.73
C THR A 207 17.60 11.03 13.26
N ALA A 208 16.59 11.57 13.95
CA ALA A 208 16.07 12.89 13.67
C ALA A 208 15.78 13.67 14.95
N THR A 209 15.81 14.99 14.84
CA THR A 209 15.50 15.93 15.90
C THR A 209 14.58 17.00 15.36
N THR A 210 13.53 17.32 16.11
CA THR A 210 12.60 18.39 15.75
C THR A 210 13.04 19.73 16.36
N ARG A 211 12.46 20.83 15.88
CA ARG A 211 12.64 22.16 16.48
C ARG A 211 12.27 22.20 17.98
N THR A 212 11.31 21.39 18.40
CA THR A 212 10.87 21.28 19.80
C THR A 212 11.82 20.47 20.68
N GLY A 213 12.89 19.89 20.11
CA GLY A 213 13.85 19.05 20.83
C GLY A 213 13.44 17.58 20.94
N ALA A 214 12.31 17.17 20.34
CA ALA A 214 11.91 15.77 20.32
C ALA A 214 12.89 14.96 19.46
N LYS A 215 13.27 13.78 19.95
CA LYS A 215 14.18 12.87 19.24
C LYS A 215 13.39 11.75 18.58
N LEU A 216 13.77 11.40 17.37
CA LEU A 216 13.30 10.23 16.66
C LEU A 216 14.50 9.37 16.32
N ALA A 217 14.41 8.06 16.54
CA ALA A 217 15.41 7.11 16.10
C ALA A 217 14.70 5.92 15.46
N ALA A 218 15.15 5.48 14.31
CA ALA A 218 14.57 4.35 13.62
C ALA A 218 15.66 3.43 13.09
N GLN A 219 15.41 2.14 13.22
CA GLN A 219 16.24 1.07 12.69
C GLN A 219 15.37 0.07 11.93
N TRP A 220 15.92 -0.46 10.85
CA TRP A 220 15.29 -1.49 10.03
C TRP A 220 16.38 -2.37 9.42
N GLY A 221 16.00 -3.57 8.98
CA GLY A 221 16.89 -4.47 8.25
C GLY A 221 17.05 -4.02 6.80
N VAL A 222 15.94 -3.76 6.12
CA VAL A 222 15.88 -3.26 4.75
C VAL A 222 14.77 -2.22 4.64
N MET A 223 15.07 -1.06 4.06
CA MET A 223 14.06 -0.13 3.55
C MET A 223 14.24 0.00 2.06
N GLN A 224 13.17 -0.21 1.31
CA GLN A 224 13.18 -0.06 -0.14
C GLN A 224 11.96 0.75 -0.59
N THR A 225 12.21 1.73 -1.44
CA THR A 225 11.22 2.58 -2.08
C THR A 225 11.25 2.33 -3.58
N SER A 226 10.10 2.18 -4.21
CA SER A 226 9.95 2.08 -5.66
C SER A 226 9.09 3.23 -6.16
N LEU A 227 9.64 3.99 -7.10
CA LEU A 227 8.98 5.13 -7.73
C LEU A 227 8.83 4.84 -9.22
N ARG A 228 7.61 4.98 -9.75
CA ARG A 228 7.31 4.82 -11.17
C ARG A 228 6.77 6.10 -11.76
N PHE A 229 7.39 6.55 -12.82
CA PHE A 229 7.03 7.77 -13.54
C PHE A 229 6.41 7.45 -14.90
N ARG A 230 5.58 8.36 -15.40
CA ARG A 230 5.05 8.40 -16.77
C ARG A 230 5.00 9.85 -17.18
N ASP A 231 5.64 10.19 -18.29
CA ASP A 231 5.69 11.55 -18.83
C ASP A 231 6.18 12.61 -17.81
N GLY A 232 7.15 12.23 -16.98
CA GLY A 232 7.71 13.09 -15.92
C GLY A 232 6.88 13.13 -14.63
N GLU A 233 5.66 12.58 -14.61
CA GLU A 233 4.79 12.56 -13.44
C GLU A 233 4.91 11.26 -12.65
N LEU A 234 4.86 11.35 -11.31
CA LEU A 234 4.84 10.19 -10.42
C LEU A 234 3.48 9.47 -10.49
N GLN A 235 3.49 8.22 -10.94
CA GLN A 235 2.28 7.40 -11.10
C GLN A 235 2.10 6.39 -9.97
N ARG A 236 3.20 5.83 -9.46
CA ARG A 236 3.19 4.89 -8.34
C ARG A 236 4.37 5.14 -7.42
N ALA A 237 4.10 5.13 -6.12
CA ALA A 237 5.12 5.10 -5.09
C ALA A 237 4.85 3.91 -4.20
N SER A 238 5.90 3.25 -3.73
CA SER A 238 5.79 2.17 -2.77
C SER A 238 6.99 2.22 -1.86
N VAL A 239 6.80 2.03 -0.57
CA VAL A 239 7.87 1.92 0.41
C VAL A 239 7.60 0.71 1.30
N SER A 240 8.65 -0.04 1.60
CA SER A 240 8.59 -1.17 2.52
C SER A 240 9.76 -1.16 3.48
N PHE A 241 9.50 -1.54 4.71
CA PHE A 241 10.46 -1.74 5.79
C PHE A 241 10.38 -3.18 6.28
N ASP A 242 11.52 -3.85 6.40
CA ASP A 242 11.66 -5.13 7.09
C ASP A 242 12.30 -4.91 8.47
N THR A 243 11.76 -5.59 9.48
CA THR A 243 12.20 -5.54 10.89
C THR A 243 12.37 -4.11 11.41
N LEU A 244 11.31 -3.30 11.30
CA LEU A 244 11.28 -1.92 11.76
C LEU A 244 11.21 -1.86 13.30
N ASP A 245 12.04 -0.99 13.88
CA ASP A 245 11.98 -0.54 15.27
C ASP A 245 12.22 0.97 15.26
N GLY A 246 11.14 1.71 15.52
CA GLY A 246 11.13 3.15 15.64
C GLY A 246 10.92 3.56 17.09
N ARG A 247 11.58 4.65 17.49
CA ARG A 247 11.52 5.26 18.81
C ARG A 247 11.27 6.74 18.65
N TRP A 248 10.35 7.25 19.46
CA TRP A 248 9.99 8.64 19.52
C TRP A 248 10.07 9.08 20.97
N SER A 249 10.91 10.07 21.25
CA SER A 249 11.14 10.60 22.59
C SER A 249 10.76 12.10 22.59
N PRO A 250 9.47 12.43 22.80
CA PRO A 250 9.01 13.80 22.93
C PRO A 250 9.55 14.44 24.22
N VAL A 251 9.74 15.76 24.20
CA VAL A 251 10.17 16.49 25.41
C VAL A 251 9.10 16.43 26.48
N GLY A 252 9.47 16.00 27.69
CA GLY A 252 8.56 15.93 28.84
C GLY A 252 7.52 14.82 28.79
N GLN A 253 7.60 13.90 27.82
CA GLN A 253 6.71 12.74 27.72
C GLN A 253 7.51 11.43 27.71
N PRO A 254 6.91 10.29 28.11
CA PRO A 254 7.56 9.00 28.01
C PRO A 254 7.94 8.65 26.57
N GLU A 255 9.06 7.95 26.40
CA GLU A 255 9.45 7.41 25.09
C GLU A 255 8.39 6.42 24.59
N ALA A 256 8.01 6.56 23.33
CA ALA A 256 7.16 5.62 22.62
C ALA A 256 7.97 4.85 21.59
N THR A 257 7.68 3.55 21.44
CA THR A 257 8.29 2.72 20.41
C THR A 257 7.23 2.08 19.52
N LEU A 258 7.56 1.91 18.26
CA LEU A 258 6.80 1.18 17.25
C LEU A 258 7.71 0.13 16.63
N ALA A 259 7.40 -1.14 16.83
CA ALA A 259 8.11 -2.25 16.20
C ALA A 259 7.19 -3.01 15.25
N ALA A 260 7.70 -3.46 14.11
CA ALA A 260 6.97 -4.30 13.17
C ALA A 260 7.92 -5.21 12.39
N THR A 261 7.51 -6.46 12.14
CA THR A 261 8.28 -7.36 11.25
C THR A 261 8.31 -6.82 9.83
N ARG A 262 7.21 -6.21 9.39
CA ARG A 262 7.11 -5.61 8.06
C ARG A 262 6.12 -4.46 8.06
N LEU A 263 6.48 -3.35 7.41
CA LEU A 263 5.59 -2.23 7.14
C LEU A 263 5.66 -1.92 5.65
N GLU A 264 4.51 -1.82 4.99
CA GLU A 264 4.42 -1.46 3.57
C GLU A 264 3.41 -0.33 3.38
N LEU A 265 3.74 0.60 2.49
CA LEU A 265 2.85 1.66 2.05
C LEU A 265 2.96 1.77 0.54
N HIS A 266 1.82 1.78 -0.14
CA HIS A 266 1.71 1.86 -1.59
C HIS A 266 0.75 2.98 -1.95
N GLY A 267 1.15 3.81 -2.91
CA GLY A 267 0.32 4.84 -3.51
C GLY A 267 0.30 4.67 -5.03
N ARG A 268 -0.85 4.84 -5.65
CA ARG A 268 -0.97 4.96 -7.09
C ARG A 268 -1.91 6.10 -7.45
N ARG A 269 -1.56 6.88 -8.47
CA ARG A 269 -2.50 7.84 -9.05
C ARG A 269 -3.69 7.07 -9.62
N ASP A 270 -4.89 7.60 -9.40
CA ASP A 270 -6.14 7.08 -9.94
C ASP A 270 -6.92 8.22 -10.58
N GLU A 271 -6.94 8.21 -11.92
CA GLU A 271 -7.57 9.24 -12.74
C GLU A 271 -9.10 9.23 -12.57
N ALA A 272 -9.72 8.09 -12.24
CA ALA A 272 -11.18 8.00 -12.11
C ALA A 272 -11.73 8.74 -10.89
N VAL A 273 -10.89 8.94 -9.87
CA VAL A 273 -11.22 9.71 -8.67
C VAL A 273 -10.44 11.02 -8.59
N GLU A 274 -9.72 11.38 -9.66
CA GLU A 274 -8.87 12.57 -9.74
C GLU A 274 -7.93 12.68 -8.52
N GLY A 275 -7.31 11.55 -8.13
CA GLY A 275 -6.60 11.50 -6.87
C GLY A 275 -5.70 10.29 -6.71
N LEU A 276 -5.65 9.72 -5.50
CA LEU A 276 -4.67 8.72 -5.12
C LEU A 276 -5.31 7.52 -4.41
N ASP A 277 -5.02 6.33 -4.89
CA ASP A 277 -5.30 5.09 -4.18
C ASP A 277 -4.12 4.72 -3.28
N ILE A 278 -4.40 4.44 -2.01
CA ILE A 278 -3.41 4.12 -0.98
C ILE A 278 -3.71 2.77 -0.34
N ALA A 279 -2.69 1.92 -0.22
CA ALA A 279 -2.75 0.70 0.58
C ALA A 279 -1.60 0.68 1.57
N ALA A 280 -1.89 0.25 2.80
CA ALA A 280 -0.89 0.08 3.84
C ALA A 280 -1.02 -1.30 4.49
N PHE A 281 0.12 -1.88 4.85
CA PHE A 281 0.20 -3.16 5.53
C PHE A 281 1.18 -3.08 6.70
N VAL A 282 0.78 -3.62 7.85
CA VAL A 282 1.66 -3.81 9.00
C VAL A 282 1.58 -5.28 9.40
N THR A 283 2.73 -5.91 9.54
CA THR A 283 2.85 -7.31 10.00
C THR A 283 3.51 -7.33 11.36
N ALA A 284 2.82 -7.94 12.34
CA ALA A 284 3.26 -8.06 13.72
C ALA A 284 3.68 -6.72 14.36
N GLY A 285 2.84 -5.69 14.18
CA GLY A 285 3.02 -4.38 14.78
C GLY A 285 2.87 -4.42 16.30
N LYS A 286 3.72 -3.69 17.01
CA LYS A 286 3.75 -3.55 18.46
C LYS A 286 4.01 -2.09 18.81
N VAL A 287 3.30 -1.58 19.81
CA VAL A 287 3.50 -0.22 20.31
C VAL A 287 3.82 -0.30 21.80
N THR A 288 4.79 0.49 22.25
CA THR A 288 5.04 0.69 23.68
C THR A 288 5.14 2.18 23.99
N ALA A 289 4.81 2.59 25.21
CA ALA A 289 5.04 3.94 25.72
C ALA A 289 5.47 3.87 27.18
N GLY A 290 6.56 4.56 27.54
CA GLY A 290 7.14 4.49 28.88
C GLY A 290 7.57 3.08 29.29
N GLY A 291 7.96 2.25 28.32
CA GLY A 291 8.28 0.83 28.53
C GLY A 291 7.06 -0.09 28.67
N GLN A 292 5.84 0.46 28.75
CA GLN A 292 4.61 -0.32 28.83
C GLN A 292 4.06 -0.63 27.44
N ARG A 293 3.65 -1.86 27.20
CA ARG A 293 2.99 -2.26 25.94
C ARG A 293 1.61 -1.59 25.83
N LEU A 294 1.37 -0.94 24.70
CA LEU A 294 0.07 -0.38 24.34
C LEU A 294 -0.64 -1.34 23.40
N GLY A 295 -1.52 -2.17 23.96
CA GLY A 295 -2.37 -3.10 23.21
C GLY A 295 -1.80 -4.52 23.07
N PRO A 296 -2.29 -5.28 22.06
CA PRO A 296 -1.94 -6.68 21.88
C PRO A 296 -0.45 -6.93 21.61
N GLU A 297 0.00 -8.18 21.81
CA GLU A 297 1.40 -8.55 21.56
C GLU A 297 1.83 -8.37 20.09
N ALA A 298 0.90 -8.55 19.15
CA ALA A 298 1.14 -8.35 17.73
C ALA A 298 -0.17 -8.01 17.01
N VAL A 299 -0.12 -7.00 16.14
CA VAL A 299 -1.25 -6.59 15.29
C VAL A 299 -0.87 -6.67 13.83
N ASN A 300 -1.68 -7.36 13.04
CA ASN A 300 -1.62 -7.31 11.58
C ASN A 300 -2.65 -6.31 11.07
N LEU A 301 -2.23 -5.28 10.34
CA LEU A 301 -3.08 -4.25 9.77
C LEU A 301 -3.04 -4.33 8.24
N SER A 302 -4.19 -4.18 7.59
CA SER A 302 -4.30 -3.88 6.17
C SER A 302 -5.31 -2.76 5.96
N LEU A 303 -4.95 -1.78 5.13
CA LEU A 303 -5.76 -0.63 4.78
C LEU A 303 -5.79 -0.46 3.26
N ASP A 304 -6.95 -0.12 2.72
CA ASP A 304 -7.19 0.27 1.33
C ASP A 304 -8.13 1.49 1.33
N ALA A 305 -7.67 2.59 0.75
CA ALA A 305 -8.40 3.86 0.72
C ALA A 305 -8.15 4.61 -0.60
N SER A 306 -9.12 5.44 -1.00
CA SER A 306 -8.96 6.42 -2.07
C SER A 306 -9.02 7.83 -1.52
N LEU A 307 -8.04 8.66 -1.85
CA LEU A 307 -8.07 10.10 -1.70
C LEU A 307 -8.65 10.67 -2.99
N VAL A 308 -9.89 11.14 -2.92
CA VAL A 308 -10.67 11.65 -4.06
C VAL A 308 -10.39 13.14 -4.23
N ARG A 309 -10.18 13.58 -5.48
CA ARG A 309 -9.87 14.96 -5.89
C ARG A 309 -8.67 15.56 -5.16
N LEU A 310 -7.66 14.73 -4.93
CA LEU A 310 -6.44 15.15 -4.26
C LEU A 310 -5.60 16.02 -5.23
N PRO A 311 -5.27 17.27 -4.88
CA PRO A 311 -4.43 18.11 -5.74
C PRO A 311 -3.00 17.56 -5.73
N LEU A 312 -2.62 16.80 -6.76
CA LEU A 312 -1.35 16.07 -6.82
C LEU A 312 -0.17 16.93 -7.33
N GLU A 313 -0.18 18.23 -7.03
CA GLU A 313 0.88 19.13 -7.45
C GLU A 313 2.19 18.86 -6.68
N PRO A 314 3.34 18.80 -7.37
CA PRO A 314 4.64 18.61 -6.72
C PRO A 314 4.90 19.70 -5.67
N GLY A 315 5.26 19.29 -4.45
CA GLY A 315 5.72 20.20 -3.40
C GLY A 315 4.66 20.63 -2.38
N GLY A 316 3.37 20.25 -2.56
CA GLY A 316 2.31 20.34 -1.54
C GLY A 316 2.40 21.58 -0.66
N GLY A 317 1.93 22.71 -1.16
CA GLY A 317 2.03 24.00 -0.46
C GLY A 317 1.36 24.01 0.92
N PRO A 318 1.59 25.05 1.74
CA PRO A 318 1.02 25.17 3.08
C PRO A 318 -0.52 25.17 3.09
N HIS A 319 -1.16 25.43 1.95
CA HIS A 319 -2.61 25.45 1.76
C HIS A 319 -3.20 24.15 1.20
N PHE A 320 -2.38 23.10 0.99
CA PHE A 320 -2.81 21.85 0.36
C PHE A 320 -4.11 21.26 0.92
N LEU A 321 -4.29 21.28 2.24
CA LEU A 321 -5.51 20.76 2.87
C LEU A 321 -6.73 21.65 2.59
N ALA A 322 -6.54 22.97 2.52
CA ALA A 322 -7.59 23.92 2.14
C ALA A 322 -7.96 23.75 0.66
N ASP A 323 -6.96 23.66 -0.23
CA ASP A 323 -7.17 23.44 -1.67
C ASP A 323 -7.90 22.10 -1.92
N TRP A 324 -7.55 21.07 -1.14
CA TRP A 324 -8.23 19.78 -1.20
C TRP A 324 -9.67 19.87 -0.69
N ALA A 325 -9.91 20.62 0.39
CA ALA A 325 -11.26 20.85 0.92
C ALA A 325 -12.15 21.60 -0.09
N ASP A 326 -11.61 22.64 -0.73
CA ASP A 326 -12.27 23.45 -1.76
C ASP A 326 -12.60 22.61 -3.01
N SER A 327 -11.80 21.56 -3.25
CA SER A 327 -12.04 20.56 -4.29
C SER A 327 -13.03 19.46 -3.87
N ASP A 328 -13.79 19.63 -2.78
CA ASP A 328 -14.67 18.60 -2.19
C ASP A 328 -13.90 17.29 -1.93
N GLY A 329 -12.75 17.42 -1.28
CA GLY A 329 -11.81 16.35 -0.98
C GLY A 329 -12.37 15.29 -0.03
N ARG A 330 -12.21 14.01 -0.40
CA ARG A 330 -12.72 12.89 0.40
C ARG A 330 -11.70 11.76 0.56
N VAL A 331 -11.77 11.11 1.71
CA VAL A 331 -11.16 9.82 1.99
C VAL A 331 -12.24 8.75 1.91
N ALA A 332 -12.29 8.00 0.81
CA ALA A 332 -13.12 6.82 0.69
C ALA A 332 -12.35 5.61 1.24
N LEU A 333 -12.63 5.24 2.49
CA LEU A 333 -12.07 4.07 3.15
C LEU A 333 -12.78 2.80 2.64
N LYS A 334 -12.17 2.15 1.64
CA LYS A 334 -12.68 0.91 1.03
C LYS A 334 -12.65 -0.24 2.03
N SER A 335 -11.52 -0.40 2.72
CA SER A 335 -11.39 -1.36 3.81
C SER A 335 -10.27 -0.99 4.78
N VAL A 336 -10.50 -1.23 6.05
CA VAL A 336 -9.46 -1.39 7.07
C VAL A 336 -9.70 -2.72 7.76
N LYS A 337 -8.64 -3.48 8.03
CA LYS A 337 -8.70 -4.73 8.77
C LYS A 337 -7.53 -4.82 9.71
N ALA A 338 -7.81 -4.99 10.99
CA ALA A 338 -6.84 -5.28 12.03
C ALA A 338 -7.13 -6.66 12.63
N VAL A 339 -6.08 -7.47 12.80
CA VAL A 339 -6.15 -8.79 13.42
C VAL A 339 -5.13 -8.87 14.54
N ALA A 340 -5.58 -9.23 15.73
CA ALA A 340 -4.77 -9.37 16.93
C ALA A 340 -5.19 -10.62 17.70
N GLY A 341 -4.45 -11.72 17.50
CA GLY A 341 -4.86 -13.01 18.04
C GLY A 341 -6.22 -13.45 17.47
N PRO A 342 -7.19 -13.85 18.31
CA PRO A 342 -8.54 -14.18 17.87
C PRO A 342 -9.41 -12.95 17.53
N ALA A 343 -9.00 -11.75 17.96
CA ALA A 343 -9.74 -10.52 17.77
C ALA A 343 -9.56 -9.98 16.35
N THR A 344 -10.66 -9.53 15.75
CA THR A 344 -10.66 -8.87 14.43
C THR A 344 -11.46 -7.60 14.48
N LEU A 345 -11.00 -6.59 13.75
CA LEU A 345 -11.69 -5.34 13.51
C LEU A 345 -11.65 -5.06 12.01
N GLU A 346 -12.80 -4.90 11.39
CA GLU A 346 -12.95 -4.53 9.99
C GLU A 346 -13.71 -3.21 9.89
N GLY A 347 -13.42 -2.40 8.90
CA GLY A 347 -14.04 -1.09 8.78
C GLY A 347 -14.09 -0.59 7.35
N ARG A 348 -15.08 0.25 7.08
CA ARG A 348 -15.28 0.94 5.80
C ARG A 348 -16.08 2.21 6.03
N GLY A 349 -15.91 3.19 5.15
CA GLY A 349 -16.60 4.45 5.29
C GLY A 349 -16.09 5.51 4.36
N GLU A 350 -16.59 6.72 4.55
CA GLU A 350 -16.11 7.89 3.84
C GLU A 350 -16.04 9.06 4.81
N ILE A 351 -14.94 9.79 4.74
CA ILE A 351 -14.75 11.05 5.45
C ILE A 351 -14.48 12.13 4.41
N ARG A 352 -15.15 13.25 4.54
CA ARG A 352 -14.97 14.46 3.76
C ARG A 352 -14.28 15.52 4.60
N LEU A 353 -13.38 16.27 3.96
CA LEU A 353 -12.81 17.48 4.51
C LEU A 353 -13.68 18.68 4.11
N GLU A 354 -14.18 19.40 5.10
CA GLU A 354 -14.96 20.63 4.93
C GLU A 354 -14.04 21.82 4.67
N THR A 355 -14.58 22.86 4.02
CA THR A 355 -13.86 24.11 3.73
C THR A 355 -13.50 24.90 4.98
N ASP A 356 -14.17 24.65 6.11
CA ASP A 356 -13.81 25.19 7.43
C ASP A 356 -12.75 24.35 8.17
N GLY A 357 -12.20 23.34 7.50
CA GLY A 357 -11.22 22.40 8.03
C GLY A 357 -11.82 21.28 8.88
N MET A 358 -13.13 21.26 9.11
CA MET A 358 -13.77 20.20 9.89
C MET A 358 -13.89 18.90 9.07
N LEU A 359 -14.05 17.78 9.77
CA LEU A 359 -14.31 16.48 9.15
C LEU A 359 -15.78 16.12 9.29
N SER A 360 -16.37 15.62 8.22
CA SER A 360 -17.74 15.09 8.19
C SER A 360 -17.77 13.75 7.45
N GLY A 361 -18.63 12.82 7.87
CA GLY A 361 -18.75 11.52 7.22
C GLY A 361 -19.13 10.41 8.18
N ALA A 362 -18.99 9.18 7.73
CA ALA A 362 -19.34 8.02 8.55
C ALA A 362 -18.37 6.87 8.30
N ILE A 363 -17.97 6.20 9.38
CA ILE A 363 -17.21 4.96 9.36
C ILE A 363 -18.01 3.89 10.08
N THR A 364 -18.27 2.79 9.39
CA THR A 364 -18.79 1.57 10.00
C THR A 364 -17.63 0.65 10.35
N LEU A 365 -17.55 0.26 11.61
CA LEU A 365 -16.60 -0.71 12.14
C LEU A 365 -17.33 -1.98 12.58
N ILE A 366 -16.79 -3.15 12.26
CA ILE A 366 -17.27 -4.46 12.66
C ILE A 366 -16.17 -5.13 13.45
N ALA A 367 -16.41 -5.41 14.73
CA ALA A 367 -15.46 -6.13 15.58
C ALA A 367 -15.97 -7.55 15.89
N ASN A 368 -15.03 -8.47 16.07
CA ASN A 368 -15.27 -9.85 16.43
C ASN A 368 -14.23 -10.31 17.46
N ASN A 369 -14.67 -11.06 18.47
CA ASN A 369 -13.85 -11.57 19.58
C ASN A 369 -13.02 -10.49 20.28
N LEU A 370 -13.56 -9.29 20.45
CA LEU A 370 -12.83 -8.16 21.01
C LEU A 370 -12.59 -8.34 22.53
N GLU A 371 -13.44 -9.11 23.19
CA GLU A 371 -13.28 -9.58 24.57
C GLU A 371 -12.08 -10.51 24.77
N ARG A 372 -11.56 -11.09 23.68
CA ARG A 372 -10.36 -11.94 23.66
C ARG A 372 -9.10 -11.17 23.24
N LEU A 373 -9.16 -9.83 23.23
CA LEU A 373 -8.00 -8.99 22.93
C LEU A 373 -6.87 -9.27 23.92
N GLY A 374 -5.69 -9.51 23.34
CA GLY A 374 -4.47 -9.77 24.10
C GLY A 374 -4.20 -11.24 24.38
N GLU A 375 -5.17 -12.14 24.14
CA GLU A 375 -4.85 -13.55 23.97
C GLU A 375 -3.88 -13.70 22.79
N ALA A 376 -2.79 -14.43 22.99
CA ALA A 376 -1.91 -14.79 21.89
C ALA A 376 -2.72 -15.56 20.84
N ALA A 377 -2.45 -15.31 19.56
CA ALA A 377 -2.93 -16.20 18.51
C ALA A 377 -2.49 -17.62 18.88
N GLU A 378 -3.41 -18.58 18.95
CA GLU A 378 -3.02 -19.96 19.15
C GLU A 378 -1.99 -20.31 18.07
N PRO A 379 -0.75 -20.70 18.44
CA PRO A 379 0.21 -21.10 17.43
C PRO A 379 -0.41 -22.28 16.70
N ALA A 380 -0.49 -22.20 15.36
CA ALA A 380 -0.97 -23.29 14.53
C ALA A 380 -0.08 -24.51 14.80
N LYS A 381 -0.55 -25.40 15.69
CA LYS A 381 0.14 -26.60 16.22
C LYS A 381 1.66 -26.56 16.00
N ALA A 382 2.35 -25.64 16.69
CA ALA A 382 3.79 -25.74 16.80
C ALA A 382 4.08 -27.04 17.55
N GLU A 383 4.74 -27.97 16.88
CA GLU A 383 5.21 -29.21 17.49
C GLU A 383 6.11 -28.83 18.68
N LYS A 384 5.65 -29.14 19.90
CA LYS A 384 6.34 -28.75 21.13
C LYS A 384 7.79 -29.22 21.05
N PRO A 385 8.80 -28.36 21.31
CA PRO A 385 10.18 -28.81 21.37
C PRO A 385 10.30 -29.89 22.45
N LYS A 386 10.61 -31.11 22.03
CA LYS A 386 10.93 -32.21 22.94
C LYS A 386 12.33 -31.97 23.48
N SER A 387 12.47 -31.86 24.80
CA SER A 387 13.78 -31.97 25.44
C SER A 387 14.38 -33.34 25.12
N ALA A 388 15.69 -33.39 24.88
CA ALA A 388 16.44 -34.62 24.60
C ALA A 388 16.33 -35.70 25.71
N ASN A 389 15.76 -35.37 26.88
CA ASN A 389 15.56 -36.30 28.00
C ASN A 389 14.10 -36.44 28.48
N GLY A 390 13.10 -36.04 27.68
CA GLY A 390 11.68 -36.37 27.96
C GLY A 390 11.07 -35.77 29.23
N ARG A 391 11.74 -34.82 29.91
CA ARG A 391 11.19 -34.09 31.05
C ARG A 391 10.58 -32.75 30.61
N PRO A 392 9.41 -32.36 31.15
CA PRO A 392 8.84 -31.04 30.89
C PRO A 392 9.79 -29.95 31.45
N VAL A 393 10.19 -29.03 30.59
CA VAL A 393 10.86 -27.80 31.00
C VAL A 393 9.81 -26.93 31.67
N LYS A 394 10.04 -26.58 32.94
CA LYS A 394 9.14 -25.72 33.71
C LYS A 394 9.50 -24.27 33.38
N ASP A 395 8.86 -23.73 32.35
CA ASP A 395 8.93 -22.29 32.07
C ASP A 395 8.39 -21.55 33.29
N THR A 396 9.30 -20.86 33.99
CA THR A 396 9.02 -20.08 35.22
C THR A 396 8.72 -18.61 34.90
N ALA A 397 8.71 -18.24 33.62
CA ALA A 397 8.08 -17.00 33.20
C ALA A 397 6.57 -17.22 33.24
N GLY A 398 5.88 -16.59 34.21
CA GLY A 398 4.43 -16.47 34.14
C GLY A 398 4.01 -15.91 32.78
N PRO A 399 2.81 -16.24 32.27
CA PRO A 399 2.33 -15.66 31.02
C PRO A 399 2.47 -14.14 31.11
N PRO A 400 3.00 -13.46 30.08
CA PRO A 400 3.14 -12.01 30.11
C PRO A 400 1.76 -11.44 30.46
N GLU A 401 1.68 -10.72 31.57
CA GLU A 401 0.44 -10.11 32.02
C GLU A 401 -0.08 -9.22 30.88
N ILE A 402 -1.23 -9.62 30.32
CA ILE A 402 -1.87 -8.89 29.23
C ILE A 402 -2.47 -7.65 29.87
N THR A 403 -1.73 -6.55 29.88
CA THR A 403 -2.32 -5.26 30.24
C THR A 403 -3.21 -4.81 29.08
N VAL A 404 -4.48 -5.25 29.10
CA VAL A 404 -5.51 -4.58 28.31
C VAL A 404 -5.54 -3.15 28.80
N THR A 405 -5.08 -2.23 27.97
CA THR A 405 -5.03 -0.83 28.36
C THR A 405 -6.47 -0.33 28.59
N PRO A 406 -6.69 0.65 29.48
CA PRO A 406 -8.02 1.20 29.73
C PRO A 406 -8.76 1.61 28.45
N GLU A 407 -8.04 2.09 27.44
CA GLU A 407 -8.57 2.48 26.14
C GLU A 407 -9.09 1.27 25.35
N MET A 408 -8.35 0.16 25.37
CA MET A 408 -8.77 -1.08 24.70
C MET A 408 -9.96 -1.74 25.41
N ALA A 409 -10.00 -1.67 26.75
CA ALA A 409 -11.15 -2.10 27.52
C ALA A 409 -12.39 -1.24 27.22
N ALA A 410 -12.22 0.08 27.11
CA ALA A 410 -13.29 1.00 26.72
C ALA A 410 -13.80 0.72 25.30
N LEU A 411 -12.90 0.43 24.35
CA LEU A 411 -13.27 0.04 22.99
C LEU A 411 -14.09 -1.26 22.99
N ALA A 412 -13.60 -2.30 23.68
CA ALA A 412 -14.31 -3.57 23.81
C ALA A 412 -15.70 -3.41 24.45
N GLY A 413 -15.77 -2.64 25.55
CA GLY A 413 -17.03 -2.30 26.21
C GLY A 413 -17.99 -1.54 25.28
N GLY A 414 -17.48 -0.61 24.48
CA GLY A 414 -18.27 0.13 23.49
C GLY A 414 -18.94 -0.79 22.47
N PHE A 415 -18.20 -1.75 21.90
CA PHE A 415 -18.76 -2.74 20.98
C PHE A 415 -19.80 -3.65 21.65
N LEU A 416 -19.55 -4.07 22.89
CA LEU A 416 -20.48 -4.93 23.64
C LEU A 416 -21.78 -4.22 24.01
N LEU A 417 -21.71 -2.94 24.40
CA LEU A 417 -22.87 -2.17 24.86
C LEU A 417 -23.68 -1.57 23.71
N PHE A 418 -23.00 -0.99 22.71
CA PHE A 418 -23.65 -0.22 21.64
C PHE A 418 -23.65 -0.92 20.28
N GLY A 419 -22.83 -1.97 20.12
CA GLY A 419 -22.71 -2.66 18.84
C GLY A 419 -23.98 -3.42 18.49
N LYS A 420 -24.45 -3.29 17.26
CA LYS A 420 -25.56 -4.10 16.72
C LYS A 420 -25.00 -5.39 16.13
N PRO A 421 -25.75 -6.50 16.10
CA PRO A 421 -25.32 -7.69 15.36
C PRO A 421 -24.96 -7.31 13.91
N ALA A 422 -23.74 -7.63 13.49
CA ALA A 422 -23.26 -7.31 12.16
C ALA A 422 -24.03 -8.15 11.13
N LYS A 423 -24.62 -7.48 10.14
CA LYS A 423 -25.31 -8.14 9.02
C LYS A 423 -24.33 -8.63 7.96
N ASP A 424 -23.20 -7.93 7.84
CA ASP A 424 -22.08 -8.23 6.97
C ASP A 424 -20.85 -8.55 7.84
N GLY A 425 -20.04 -9.55 7.47
CA GLY A 425 -18.83 -9.93 8.19
C GLY A 425 -18.87 -11.34 8.82
N PRO A 426 -17.86 -11.71 9.63
CA PRO A 426 -17.80 -13.03 10.25
C PRO A 426 -18.94 -13.23 11.28
N PRO A 427 -19.51 -14.44 11.41
CA PRO A 427 -20.58 -14.74 12.36
C PRO A 427 -20.19 -14.33 13.79
N GLY A 428 -21.11 -13.69 14.51
CA GLY A 428 -20.86 -13.19 15.87
C GLY A 428 -20.35 -11.74 15.95
N GLY A 429 -20.10 -11.10 14.81
CA GLY A 429 -19.58 -9.74 14.78
C GLY A 429 -20.56 -8.69 15.32
N ARG A 430 -20.01 -7.65 15.93
CA ARG A 430 -20.76 -6.46 16.36
C ARG A 430 -20.34 -5.25 15.54
N SER A 431 -21.31 -4.57 14.96
CA SER A 431 -21.14 -3.38 14.13
C SER A 431 -21.42 -2.12 14.93
N LEU A 432 -20.53 -1.14 14.80
CA LEU A 432 -20.64 0.22 15.33
C LEU A 432 -20.47 1.22 14.21
N GLU A 433 -21.31 2.24 14.21
CA GLU A 433 -21.23 3.35 13.27
C GLU A 433 -20.76 4.60 14.00
N PHE A 434 -19.64 5.13 13.53
CA PHE A 434 -19.07 6.40 13.96
C PHE A 434 -19.45 7.44 12.92
N THR A 435 -20.16 8.49 13.34
CA THR A 435 -20.51 9.61 12.46
C THR A 435 -19.77 10.85 12.90
N LEU A 436 -19.29 11.60 11.92
CA LEU A 436 -18.66 12.90 12.07
C LEU A 436 -19.55 13.92 11.38
N ASP A 437 -19.91 14.97 12.09
CA ASP A 437 -20.69 16.09 11.55
C ASP A 437 -20.03 17.40 11.99
N HIS A 438 -19.29 18.01 11.06
CA HIS A 438 -18.51 19.23 11.28
C HIS A 438 -17.62 19.12 12.54
N GLY A 439 -16.85 18.03 12.58
CA GLY A 439 -15.95 17.69 13.68
C GLY A 439 -16.64 17.06 14.89
N ARG A 440 -17.98 17.08 15.00
CA ARG A 440 -18.68 16.43 16.12
C ARG A 440 -18.74 14.92 15.90
N MET A 441 -18.09 14.16 16.77
CA MET A 441 -18.08 12.70 16.71
C MET A 441 -19.25 12.12 17.51
N LYS A 442 -19.96 11.17 16.91
CA LYS A 442 -21.01 10.39 17.58
C LYS A 442 -20.82 8.91 17.33
N LEU A 443 -21.13 8.11 18.35
CA LEU A 443 -21.28 6.66 18.27
C LEU A 443 -22.76 6.32 18.34
N GLY A 444 -23.38 6.05 17.18
CA GLY A 444 -24.84 6.05 17.09
C GLY A 444 -25.44 7.37 17.57
N ALA A 445 -26.22 7.35 18.67
CA ALA A 445 -26.81 8.55 19.27
C ALA A 445 -25.93 9.21 20.34
N THR A 446 -24.84 8.56 20.77
CA THR A 446 -24.02 9.02 21.90
C THR A 446 -22.91 9.95 21.41
N PRO A 447 -22.82 11.21 21.89
CA PRO A 447 -21.72 12.10 21.54
C PRO A 447 -20.40 11.61 22.17
N LEU A 448 -19.32 11.56 21.38
CA LEU A 448 -17.98 11.18 21.84
C LEU A 448 -17.05 12.37 22.08
N GLY A 449 -17.33 13.50 21.41
CA GLY A 449 -16.50 14.70 21.51
C GLY A 449 -16.47 15.47 20.19
N ARG A 450 -15.51 16.39 20.08
CA ARG A 450 -15.29 17.20 18.88
C ARG A 450 -13.83 17.12 18.45
N LEU A 451 -13.60 16.80 17.18
CA LEU A 451 -12.29 16.92 16.55
C LEU A 451 -12.02 18.39 16.20
N PRO A 452 -10.79 18.89 16.43
CA PRO A 452 -10.39 20.20 15.93
C PRO A 452 -10.31 20.20 14.39
N PRO A 453 -10.40 21.38 13.75
CA PRO A 453 -10.23 21.48 12.31
C PRO A 453 -8.78 21.13 11.91
N LEU A 454 -8.61 20.53 10.73
CA LEU A 454 -7.29 20.15 10.19
C LEU A 454 -6.47 21.35 9.70
N PHE A 455 -7.13 22.45 9.36
CA PHE A 455 -6.50 23.73 9.05
C PHE A 455 -7.38 24.87 9.55
N LEU A 456 -6.77 26.02 9.79
CA LEU A 456 -7.50 27.22 10.16
C LEU A 456 -7.78 28.03 8.89
N VAL A 457 -9.04 28.40 8.69
CA VAL A 457 -9.39 29.40 7.68
C VAL A 457 -8.88 30.75 8.17
N PRO A 458 -8.08 31.49 7.37
CA PRO A 458 -7.72 32.86 7.70
C PRO A 458 -9.01 33.67 7.94
N GLN A 459 -9.17 34.22 9.14
CA GLN A 459 -10.30 35.08 9.47
C GLN A 459 -10.16 36.40 8.69
N GLY A 460 -10.79 36.47 7.51
CA GLY A 460 -11.12 37.69 6.77
C GLY A 460 -9.96 38.64 6.40
N SER A 461 -9.65 38.71 5.11
CA SER A 461 -9.16 39.94 4.47
C SER A 461 -10.32 40.84 4.08
#